data_AF-A0A9N8HQF5-F1
#
_entry.id   AF-A0A9N8HQF5-F1
#
_cell.length_a   1.000
_cell.length_b   1.000
_cell.length_c   1.000
_cell.angle_alpha   90.00
_cell.angle_beta   90.00
_cell.angle_gamma   90.00
#
_symmetry.space_group_name_H-M   'P 1'
#
loop_
_entity.id
_entity.type
_entity.pdbx_description
1 polymer ?
#
loop_
_entity_poly.entity_id
_entity_poly.type
_entity_poly.pdbx_seq_one_letter_code
_entity_poly.pdbx_strand_id
1 'polypeptide(L)'
;MSWIRRKVFVSVVLVAALAALRFVSRSRFHSLNGVENIKKTAESSKNKTCDRIDDKKILSPSLFAPSYVHPHVSEGNSMFIWWFIVTGNFGNDLSRYYSWRILAELGGYKFDLATPIMSYHDSFLVYLPTHAQAKKPKQRVLQKFLCVCPQDISFVHECDYGVPDIIPTIRGEVRIALQEYADAKFKTKRLDNPHGWGNERKLFWNFFSGDSRQESKRQILGQFYDKDDWLIYDRCQILDHVLHGFGTLSVYDEIPSNGSFTIYSLSGRKEGLGYLCDELHEIRNDYIRSRNPNVTILELQESNRNVDFGRLANAPNLLLPSAGSTWALYAALANVGGVVMVPFRTDNHRLSSKLPSNIKVLQNATVIYNPKLHKEFAKLLGFSDPQYATTPKGKELLFDCYRNC
;
A
#
# COMPACT_ATOMS: atom_id res chain seq x y z
N MET A 1 1.93 23.65 47.58
CA MET A 1 3.13 23.79 46.72
C MET A 1 3.37 25.27 46.44
N SER A 2 4.52 25.82 46.86
CA SER A 2 4.75 27.27 46.81
C SER A 2 4.94 27.79 45.37
N TRP A 3 4.52 29.04 45.17
CA TRP A 3 4.52 29.76 43.88
C TRP A 3 5.92 29.79 43.22
N ILE A 4 6.98 29.71 44.02
CA ILE A 4 8.38 29.67 43.58
C ILE A 4 8.69 28.37 42.81
N ARG A 5 8.14 27.22 43.23
CA ARG A 5 8.39 25.93 42.54
C ARG A 5 7.74 25.87 41.15
N ARG A 6 6.63 26.57 40.94
CA ARG A 6 5.99 26.68 39.61
C ARG A 6 6.82 27.51 38.62
N LYS A 7 7.45 28.60 39.07
CA LYS A 7 8.27 29.44 38.19
C LYS A 7 9.57 28.75 37.77
N VAL A 8 10.22 28.03 38.69
CA VAL A 8 11.43 27.25 38.35
C VAL A 8 11.12 26.13 37.36
N PHE A 9 9.99 25.43 37.54
CA PHE A 9 9.59 24.35 36.64
C PHE A 9 9.28 24.85 35.22
N VAL A 10 8.57 25.99 35.08
CA VAL A 10 8.26 26.57 33.77
C VAL A 10 9.52 27.03 33.04
N SER A 11 10.48 27.64 33.74
CA SER A 11 11.74 28.09 33.12
C SER A 11 12.62 26.93 32.65
N VAL A 12 12.69 25.83 33.41
CA VAL A 12 13.46 24.64 33.01
C VAL A 12 12.86 23.97 31.78
N VAL A 13 11.52 23.88 31.70
CA VAL A 13 10.83 23.33 30.53
C VAL A 13 11.02 24.21 29.29
N LEU A 14 10.98 25.55 29.45
CA LEU A 14 11.18 26.47 28.33
C LEU A 14 12.60 26.42 27.76
N VAL A 15 13.62 26.32 28.64
CA VAL A 15 15.03 26.22 28.23
C VAL A 15 15.30 24.89 27.52
N ALA A 16 14.73 23.78 28.01
CA ALA A 16 14.83 22.47 27.34
C ALA A 16 14.16 22.48 25.96
N ALA A 17 12.99 23.11 25.83
CA ALA A 17 12.28 23.23 24.54
C ALA A 17 13.06 24.08 23.52
N LEU A 18 13.67 25.18 23.97
CA LEU A 18 14.49 26.05 23.11
C LEU A 18 15.82 25.38 22.70
N ALA A 19 16.41 24.56 23.56
CA ALA A 19 17.59 23.77 23.22
C ALA A 19 17.28 22.68 22.19
N ALA A 20 16.13 22.01 22.31
CA ALA A 20 15.66 21.02 21.34
C ALA A 20 15.38 21.66 19.96
N LEU A 21 14.76 22.84 19.91
CA LEU A 21 14.50 23.57 18.67
C LEU A 21 15.80 24.02 17.96
N ARG A 22 16.84 24.40 18.71
CA ARG A 22 18.16 24.74 18.14
C ARG A 22 18.92 23.52 17.62
N PHE A 23 18.72 22.35 18.22
CA PHE A 23 19.31 21.10 17.73
C PHE A 23 18.66 20.64 16.41
N VAL A 24 17.34 20.81 16.29
CA VAL A 24 16.58 20.49 15.06
C VAL A 24 16.87 21.47 13.92
N SER A 25 17.19 22.74 14.19
CA SER A 25 17.53 23.70 13.14
C SER A 25 18.96 23.52 12.60
N ARG A 26 19.92 23.12 13.44
CA ARG A 26 21.30 22.83 13.02
C ARG A 26 21.44 21.55 12.20
N SER A 27 20.62 20.53 12.47
CA SER A 27 20.63 19.28 11.68
C SER A 27 20.10 19.46 10.25
N ARG A 28 19.27 20.49 9.99
CA ARG A 28 18.79 20.82 8.64
C ARG A 28 19.85 21.48 7.74
N PHE A 29 20.83 22.18 8.31
CA PHE A 29 21.82 22.92 7.51
C PHE A 29 22.99 22.08 6.98
N HIS A 30 23.32 20.94 7.61
CA HIS A 30 24.32 20.00 7.07
C HIS A 30 23.77 19.03 6.00
N SER A 31 22.45 19.07 5.72
CA SER A 31 21.79 18.16 4.78
C SER A 31 21.88 18.58 3.31
N LEU A 32 22.33 19.80 2.99
CA LEU A 32 22.28 20.31 1.61
C LEU A 32 23.51 19.92 0.76
N ASN A 33 24.69 19.74 1.38
CA ASN A 33 25.91 19.33 0.66
C ASN A 33 25.97 17.82 0.34
N GLY A 34 25.13 17.00 0.98
CA GLY A 34 25.02 15.56 0.67
C GLY A 34 24.16 15.27 -0.56
N VAL A 35 23.19 16.13 -0.87
CA VAL A 35 22.21 15.91 -1.95
C VAL A 35 22.84 16.11 -3.35
N GLU A 36 23.83 17.00 -3.48
CA GLU A 36 24.54 17.22 -4.76
C GLU A 36 25.48 16.06 -5.13
N ASN A 37 26.13 15.43 -4.16
CA ASN A 37 27.01 14.28 -4.40
C ASN A 37 26.22 12.99 -4.69
N ILE A 38 25.03 12.84 -4.10
CA ILE A 38 24.11 11.72 -4.40
C ILE A 38 23.54 11.83 -5.81
N LYS A 39 23.18 13.05 -6.26
CA LYS A 39 22.72 13.30 -7.65
C LYS A 39 23.78 12.96 -8.70
N LYS A 40 25.04 13.40 -8.52
CA LYS A 40 26.14 13.07 -9.45
C LYS A 40 26.45 11.57 -9.52
N THR A 41 26.30 10.86 -8.40
CA THR A 41 26.52 9.40 -8.36
C THR A 41 25.39 8.63 -9.06
N ALA A 42 24.14 9.08 -8.88
CA ALA A 42 22.95 8.51 -9.53
C ALA A 42 22.88 8.80 -11.04
N GLU A 43 23.38 9.94 -11.51
CA GLU A 43 23.49 10.22 -12.95
C GLU A 43 24.56 9.36 -13.62
N SER A 44 25.67 9.04 -12.94
CA SER A 44 26.67 8.11 -13.48
C SER A 44 26.23 6.64 -13.50
N SER A 45 25.18 6.27 -12.74
CA SER A 45 24.67 4.89 -12.67
C SER A 45 23.59 4.58 -13.72
N LYS A 46 22.96 5.60 -14.34
CA LYS A 46 21.90 5.39 -15.35
C LYS A 46 22.37 4.68 -16.62
N ASN A 47 23.68 4.68 -16.91
CA ASN A 47 24.27 4.00 -18.07
C ASN A 47 25.05 2.72 -17.73
N LYS A 48 25.07 2.26 -16.48
CA LYS A 48 25.68 0.96 -16.14
C LYS A 48 24.64 -0.13 -16.33
N THR A 49 24.81 -0.93 -17.38
CA THR A 49 24.11 -2.22 -17.53
C THR A 49 24.25 -3.02 -16.24
N CYS A 50 23.13 -3.32 -15.59
CA CYS A 50 23.04 -4.05 -14.33
C CYS A 50 23.71 -5.44 -14.39
N ASP A 51 24.00 -5.93 -15.60
CA ASP A 51 24.60 -7.22 -15.90
C ASP A 51 26.10 -7.33 -15.57
N ARG A 52 26.78 -6.23 -15.16
CA ARG A 52 28.24 -6.19 -14.92
C ARG A 52 28.67 -5.66 -13.55
N ILE A 53 27.86 -5.80 -12.50
CA ILE A 53 28.38 -5.51 -11.14
C ILE A 53 29.15 -6.74 -10.65
N ASP A 54 30.44 -6.53 -10.40
CA ASP A 54 31.39 -7.49 -9.87
C ASP A 54 30.88 -8.08 -8.54
N ASP A 55 30.70 -9.40 -8.48
CA ASP A 55 30.10 -10.15 -7.35
C ASP A 55 30.78 -9.84 -5.99
N LYS A 56 32.01 -9.30 -6.03
CA LYS A 56 32.82 -8.98 -4.84
C LYS A 56 32.47 -7.65 -4.17
N LYS A 57 31.68 -6.75 -4.76
CA LYS A 57 31.43 -5.39 -4.23
C LYS A 57 30.09 -5.18 -3.51
N ILE A 58 29.22 -6.18 -3.41
CA ILE A 58 27.80 -5.98 -3.02
C ILE A 58 27.51 -6.15 -1.51
N LEU A 59 28.48 -6.48 -0.66
CA LEU A 59 28.19 -6.99 0.69
C LEU A 59 28.21 -5.97 1.84
N SER A 60 27.86 -4.69 1.63
CA SER A 60 27.67 -3.77 2.77
C SER A 60 26.25 -3.17 2.80
N PRO A 61 25.36 -3.71 3.64
CA PRO A 61 24.03 -3.15 3.91
C PRO A 61 24.03 -1.68 4.37
N SER A 62 25.18 -1.18 4.85
CA SER A 62 25.37 0.23 5.22
C SER A 62 25.22 1.22 4.05
N LEU A 63 25.29 0.77 2.79
CA LEU A 63 25.12 1.62 1.61
C LEU A 63 23.65 1.94 1.28
N PHE A 64 22.70 1.28 1.93
CA PHE A 64 21.27 1.30 1.54
C PHE A 64 20.34 1.82 2.64
N ALA A 65 20.92 2.27 3.75
CA ALA A 65 20.18 2.88 4.84
C ALA A 65 19.78 4.32 4.46
N PRO A 66 18.48 4.69 4.45
CA PRO A 66 18.14 6.10 4.62
C PRO A 66 18.80 6.57 5.92
N SER A 67 19.20 7.84 5.98
CA SER A 67 20.00 8.44 7.06
C SER A 67 19.41 8.35 8.49
N TYR A 68 18.30 7.63 8.68
CA TYR A 68 17.56 7.46 9.92
C TYR A 68 17.24 5.99 10.28
N VAL A 69 17.63 4.99 9.47
CA VAL A 69 17.44 3.56 9.79
C VAL A 69 18.73 2.81 9.47
N HIS A 70 19.51 2.47 10.50
CA HIS A 70 20.72 1.67 10.32
C HIS A 70 20.39 0.18 10.53
N PRO A 71 20.35 -0.64 9.46
CA PRO A 71 20.35 -2.09 9.63
C PRO A 71 21.69 -2.47 10.26
N HIS A 72 21.64 -3.10 11.42
CA HIS A 72 22.82 -3.75 11.99
C HIS A 72 22.86 -5.17 11.47
N VAL A 73 23.82 -5.46 10.60
CA VAL A 73 24.18 -6.85 10.31
C VAL A 73 25.16 -7.29 11.38
N SER A 74 24.68 -8.12 12.31
CA SER A 74 25.50 -8.69 13.36
C SER A 74 26.31 -9.88 12.83
N GLU A 75 27.39 -10.23 13.56
CA GLU A 75 28.12 -11.47 13.35
C GLU A 75 27.15 -12.66 13.44
N GLY A 76 26.88 -13.32 12.31
CA GLY A 76 25.92 -14.44 12.24
C GLY A 76 24.88 -14.40 11.10
N ASN A 77 25.04 -13.53 10.09
CA ASN A 77 24.09 -13.37 8.97
C ASN A 77 22.67 -12.97 9.42
N SER A 78 22.54 -12.24 10.53
CA SER A 78 21.27 -11.65 10.96
C SER A 78 21.16 -10.21 10.48
N MET A 79 20.01 -9.84 9.91
CA MET A 79 19.64 -8.46 9.63
C MET A 79 18.74 -7.96 10.75
N PHE A 80 19.31 -7.18 11.66
CA PHE A 80 18.61 -6.60 12.79
C PHE A 80 18.13 -5.19 12.44
N ILE A 81 16.82 -4.97 12.55
CA ILE A 81 16.19 -3.71 12.16
C ILE A 81 15.59 -3.02 13.39
N TRP A 82 16.15 -1.86 13.73
CA TRP A 82 15.56 -0.95 14.71
C TRP A 82 14.48 -0.10 14.03
N TRP A 83 13.22 -0.32 14.42
CA TRP A 83 12.09 0.43 13.91
C TRP A 83 11.97 1.76 14.67
N PHE A 84 12.65 2.81 14.21
CA PHE A 84 12.41 4.16 14.73
C PHE A 84 11.16 4.75 14.09
N ILE A 85 10.23 5.17 14.96
CA ILE A 85 8.92 5.73 14.62
C ILE A 85 9.12 6.98 13.75
N VAL A 86 8.91 6.86 12.43
CA VAL A 86 8.69 8.01 11.55
C VAL A 86 7.23 7.99 11.12
N THR A 87 6.51 8.90 11.77
CA THR A 87 5.10 9.26 11.66
C THR A 87 4.64 9.53 10.21
N GLY A 88 3.42 9.09 9.88
CA GLY A 88 2.51 9.91 9.07
C GLY A 88 1.81 9.26 7.87
N ASN A 89 2.49 8.47 7.04
CA ASN A 89 1.94 8.04 5.75
C ASN A 89 1.78 6.51 5.62
N PHE A 90 0.52 6.07 5.62
CA PHE A 90 0.06 4.68 5.74
C PHE A 90 0.49 3.73 4.60
N GLY A 91 0.84 4.25 3.42
CA GLY A 91 1.44 3.44 2.34
C GLY A 91 2.89 3.01 2.62
N ASN A 92 3.52 3.61 3.63
CA ASN A 92 4.95 3.42 3.90
C ASN A 92 5.23 2.20 4.80
N ASP A 93 4.31 1.77 5.68
CA ASP A 93 4.67 0.73 6.65
C ASP A 93 4.74 -0.68 6.05
N LEU A 94 3.79 -1.06 5.19
CA LEU A 94 3.90 -2.30 4.41
C LEU A 94 5.10 -2.25 3.45
N SER A 95 5.35 -1.09 2.83
CA SER A 95 6.56 -0.88 2.01
C SER A 95 7.81 -1.16 2.81
N ARG A 96 7.99 -0.49 3.95
CA ARG A 96 9.15 -0.65 4.83
C ARG A 96 9.31 -2.09 5.28
N TYR A 97 8.24 -2.71 5.76
CA TYR A 97 8.27 -4.10 6.21
C TYR A 97 8.76 -5.01 5.07
N TYR A 98 8.10 -4.95 3.91
CA TYR A 98 8.44 -5.85 2.82
C TYR A 98 9.75 -5.50 2.13
N SER A 99 10.15 -4.24 2.09
CA SER A 99 11.49 -3.83 1.64
C SER A 99 12.58 -4.55 2.41
N TRP A 100 12.52 -4.49 3.73
CA TRP A 100 13.48 -5.17 4.59
C TRP A 100 13.36 -6.69 4.49
N ARG A 101 12.11 -7.20 4.44
CA ARG A 101 11.85 -8.63 4.29
C ARG A 101 12.42 -9.19 2.99
N ILE A 102 12.33 -8.43 1.89
CA ILE A 102 12.92 -8.73 0.57
C ILE A 102 14.44 -8.76 0.68
N LEU A 103 15.07 -7.74 1.27
CA LEU A 103 16.52 -7.73 1.45
C LEU A 103 17.02 -8.91 2.27
N ALA A 104 16.34 -9.22 3.38
CA ALA A 104 16.68 -10.35 4.23
C ALA A 104 16.53 -11.68 3.47
N GLU A 105 15.40 -11.89 2.79
CA GLU A 105 15.14 -13.12 2.05
C GLU A 105 16.11 -13.33 0.88
N LEU A 106 16.26 -12.33 0.01
CA LEU A 106 17.09 -12.44 -1.19
C LEU A 106 18.58 -12.43 -0.85
N GLY A 107 18.96 -11.75 0.23
CA GLY A 107 20.33 -11.76 0.75
C GLY A 107 20.70 -13.01 1.54
N GLY A 108 19.71 -13.81 1.92
CA GLY A 108 19.90 -14.99 2.78
C GLY A 108 20.28 -14.64 4.21
N TYR A 109 19.75 -13.53 4.71
CA TYR A 109 19.89 -13.10 6.10
C TYR A 109 18.69 -13.58 6.92
N LYS A 110 18.89 -13.78 8.22
CA LYS A 110 17.76 -13.84 9.17
C LYS A 110 17.11 -12.46 9.21
N PHE A 111 15.79 -12.43 9.30
CA PHE A 111 15.02 -11.20 9.46
C PHE A 111 14.62 -11.09 10.93
N ASP A 112 15.11 -10.08 11.63
CA ASP A 112 14.78 -9.84 13.04
C ASP A 112 14.35 -8.36 13.22
N LEU A 113 13.07 -8.16 13.55
CA LEU A 113 12.47 -6.86 13.81
C LEU A 113 12.45 -6.61 15.32
N ALA A 114 13.23 -5.64 15.79
CA ALA A 114 13.45 -5.36 17.21
C ALA A 114 12.15 -5.02 17.97
N THR A 115 11.24 -4.32 17.28
CA THR A 115 9.95 -3.91 17.79
C THR A 115 8.89 -4.31 16.77
N PRO A 116 7.76 -4.92 17.20
CA PRO A 116 6.64 -5.13 16.29
C PRO A 116 6.26 -3.83 15.57
N ILE A 117 5.47 -3.92 14.51
CA ILE A 117 4.89 -2.72 13.85
C ILE A 117 3.86 -2.10 14.83
N MET A 118 4.37 -1.41 15.85
CA MET A 118 3.65 -1.03 17.07
C MET A 118 2.79 0.23 16.88
N SER A 119 2.92 0.92 15.74
CA SER A 119 2.11 2.11 15.46
C SER A 119 0.60 1.83 15.40
N TYR A 120 0.17 0.55 15.35
CA TYR A 120 -1.23 0.19 15.13
C TYR A 120 -1.71 -1.01 15.96
N HIS A 121 -2.00 -0.80 17.24
CA HIS A 121 -2.56 -1.84 18.12
C HIS A 121 -3.87 -2.50 17.61
N ASP A 122 -4.60 -1.88 16.66
CA ASP A 122 -5.75 -2.48 15.95
C ASP A 122 -5.46 -2.62 14.44
N SER A 123 -4.42 -3.38 14.08
CA SER A 123 -4.14 -3.72 12.69
C SER A 123 -3.62 -5.13 12.53
N PHE A 124 -3.91 -5.77 11.39
CA PHE A 124 -3.35 -7.08 11.07
C PHE A 124 -1.81 -7.05 10.97
N LEU A 125 -1.22 -5.88 10.73
CA LEU A 125 0.22 -5.70 10.63
C LEU A 125 0.99 -6.13 11.89
N VAL A 126 0.35 -6.10 13.07
CA VAL A 126 1.00 -6.56 14.32
C VAL A 126 1.20 -8.07 14.36
N TYR A 127 0.49 -8.81 13.49
CA TYR A 127 0.58 -10.27 13.35
C TYR A 127 1.51 -10.68 12.18
N LEU A 128 2.14 -9.72 11.49
CA LEU A 128 3.19 -10.05 10.54
C LEU A 128 4.43 -10.59 11.30
N PRO A 129 5.16 -11.57 10.74
CA PRO A 129 6.32 -12.14 11.41
C PRO A 129 7.37 -11.07 11.72
N THR A 130 7.79 -11.01 12.98
CA THR A 130 8.94 -10.19 13.40
C THR A 130 10.25 -10.94 13.29
N HIS A 131 10.21 -12.26 13.05
CA HIS A 131 11.36 -13.13 12.94
C HIS A 131 11.18 -14.07 11.75
N ALA A 132 12.21 -14.21 10.90
CA ALA A 132 12.25 -15.22 9.85
C ALA A 132 13.67 -15.79 9.70
N GLN A 133 13.75 -17.10 9.49
CA GLN A 133 15.04 -17.78 9.28
C GLN A 133 15.68 -17.39 7.95
N ALA A 134 17.01 -17.40 7.93
CA ALA A 134 17.79 -17.19 6.72
C ALA A 134 17.41 -18.22 5.65
N LYS A 135 17.23 -17.74 4.41
CA LYS A 135 17.03 -18.57 3.22
C LYS A 135 18.30 -18.64 2.39
N LYS A 136 18.33 -19.52 1.39
CA LYS A 136 19.45 -19.56 0.44
C LYS A 136 19.52 -18.21 -0.31
N PRO A 137 20.67 -17.53 -0.33
CA PRO A 137 20.81 -16.25 -1.03
C PRO A 137 20.45 -16.36 -2.51
N LYS A 138 19.72 -15.37 -3.01
CA LYS A 138 19.38 -15.17 -4.43
C LYS A 138 20.11 -13.94 -4.97
N GLN A 139 21.45 -13.96 -4.91
CA GLN A 139 22.32 -12.81 -5.21
C GLN A 139 21.98 -12.09 -6.53
N ARG A 140 21.76 -12.83 -7.62
CA ARG A 140 21.39 -12.22 -8.92
C ARG A 140 20.06 -11.48 -8.88
N VAL A 141 19.07 -12.01 -8.15
CA VAL A 141 17.77 -11.36 -7.99
C VAL A 141 17.91 -10.12 -7.12
N LEU A 142 18.63 -10.22 -6.00
CA LEU A 142 18.93 -9.09 -5.12
C LEU A 142 19.68 -7.98 -5.86
N GLN A 143 20.70 -8.32 -6.64
CA GLN A 143 21.45 -7.35 -7.44
C GLN A 143 20.56 -6.65 -8.46
N LYS A 144 19.73 -7.39 -9.20
CA LYS A 144 18.79 -6.79 -10.14
C LYS A 144 17.81 -5.85 -9.41
N PHE A 145 17.30 -6.28 -8.26
CA PHE A 145 16.44 -5.48 -7.41
C PHE A 145 17.11 -4.17 -6.99
N LEU A 146 18.30 -4.24 -6.40
CA LEU A 146 19.07 -3.06 -5.95
C LEU A 146 19.48 -2.13 -7.10
N CYS A 147 19.66 -2.67 -8.31
CA CYS A 147 19.98 -1.89 -9.49
C CYS A 147 18.79 -1.11 -10.07
N VAL A 148 17.59 -1.69 -10.01
CA VAL A 148 16.38 -1.15 -10.66
C VAL A 148 15.59 -0.25 -9.70
N CYS A 149 15.65 -0.51 -8.40
CA CYS A 149 14.90 0.25 -7.41
C CYS A 149 15.60 1.57 -7.03
N PRO A 150 14.84 2.63 -6.67
CA PRO A 150 15.41 3.87 -6.16
C PRO A 150 16.26 3.59 -4.94
N GLN A 151 17.23 4.47 -4.70
CA GLN A 151 18.12 4.40 -3.53
C GLN A 151 17.34 4.48 -2.21
N ASP A 152 16.13 5.05 -2.21
CA ASP A 152 15.27 5.07 -1.04
C ASP A 152 14.39 3.81 -1.00
N ILE A 153 14.76 2.92 -0.08
CA ILE A 153 14.11 1.64 0.16
C ILE A 153 12.62 1.78 0.54
N SER A 154 12.18 2.96 0.97
CA SER A 154 10.77 3.21 1.32
C SER A 154 9.84 3.23 0.10
N PHE A 155 10.39 3.39 -1.11
CA PHE A 155 9.64 3.40 -2.38
C PHE A 155 9.86 2.13 -3.22
N VAL A 156 10.35 1.06 -2.61
CA VAL A 156 10.54 -0.25 -3.28
C VAL A 156 9.27 -0.78 -3.92
N HIS A 157 8.10 -0.51 -3.35
CA HIS A 157 6.82 -0.92 -3.95
C HIS A 157 6.59 -0.32 -5.34
N GLU A 158 7.19 0.85 -5.62
CA GLU A 158 7.16 1.47 -6.93
C GLU A 158 8.06 0.73 -7.94
N CYS A 159 8.87 -0.23 -7.48
CA CYS A 159 9.84 -0.94 -8.27
C CYS A 159 9.64 -2.45 -8.26
N ASP A 160 9.63 -3.02 -9.45
CA ASP A 160 9.53 -4.47 -9.67
C ASP A 160 8.29 -5.15 -9.05
N TYR A 161 7.17 -4.43 -8.86
CA TYR A 161 5.92 -4.96 -8.26
C TYR A 161 6.19 -5.80 -7.00
N GLY A 162 7.11 -5.35 -6.15
CA GLY A 162 7.47 -6.08 -4.93
C GLY A 162 8.28 -7.35 -5.14
N VAL A 163 9.06 -7.46 -6.23
CA VAL A 163 9.96 -8.58 -6.59
C VAL A 163 9.26 -9.94 -6.62
N PRO A 164 8.95 -10.49 -7.80
CA PRO A 164 8.11 -11.68 -7.90
C PRO A 164 8.57 -12.90 -7.08
N ASP A 165 9.89 -13.04 -6.89
CA ASP A 165 10.51 -14.08 -6.06
C ASP A 165 10.07 -14.10 -4.58
N ILE A 166 9.53 -13.00 -4.04
CA ILE A 166 9.07 -12.90 -2.65
C ILE A 166 7.54 -13.06 -2.52
N ILE A 167 6.80 -13.11 -3.62
CA ILE A 167 5.33 -13.20 -3.59
C ILE A 167 4.83 -14.40 -2.75
N PRO A 168 5.41 -15.63 -2.83
CA PRO A 168 4.99 -16.73 -1.97
C PRO A 168 5.13 -16.41 -0.48
N THR A 169 6.19 -15.69 -0.10
CA THR A 169 6.39 -15.21 1.28
C THR A 169 5.31 -14.21 1.66
N ILE A 170 5.07 -13.17 0.84
CA ILE A 170 4.02 -12.18 1.08
C ILE A 170 2.65 -12.85 1.28
N ARG A 171 2.28 -13.81 0.41
CA ARG A 171 1.02 -14.55 0.49
C ARG A 171 0.87 -15.31 1.80
N GLY A 172 1.92 -16.03 2.20
CA GLY A 172 1.91 -16.81 3.45
C GLY A 172 1.77 -15.91 4.67
N GLU A 173 2.62 -14.87 4.76
CA GLU A 173 2.67 -13.96 5.89
C GLU A 173 1.39 -13.15 6.04
N VAL A 174 0.85 -12.58 4.95
CA VAL A 174 -0.41 -11.82 4.98
C VAL A 174 -1.58 -12.69 5.44
N ARG A 175 -1.70 -13.92 4.95
CA ARG A 175 -2.83 -14.79 5.29
C ARG A 175 -2.85 -15.18 6.75
N ILE A 176 -1.70 -15.59 7.26
CA ILE A 176 -1.55 -15.92 8.68
C ILE A 176 -1.89 -14.68 9.50
N ALA A 177 -1.34 -13.51 9.14
CA ALA A 177 -1.60 -12.28 9.86
C ALA A 177 -3.08 -11.84 9.83
N LEU A 178 -3.76 -11.97 8.69
CA LEU A 178 -5.20 -11.68 8.57
C LEU A 178 -6.05 -12.67 9.37
N GLN A 179 -5.71 -13.96 9.33
CA GLN A 179 -6.38 -15.00 10.10
C GLN A 179 -6.24 -14.74 11.61
N GLU A 180 -5.01 -14.52 12.09
CA GLU A 180 -4.74 -14.22 13.49
C GLU A 180 -5.41 -12.92 13.94
N TYR A 181 -5.40 -11.88 13.09
CA TYR A 181 -6.10 -10.63 13.35
C TYR A 181 -7.61 -10.84 13.49
N ALA A 182 -8.21 -11.57 12.54
CA ALA A 182 -9.63 -11.87 12.54
C ALA A 182 -10.01 -12.71 13.77
N ASP A 183 -9.21 -13.72 14.10
CA ASP A 183 -9.41 -14.53 15.29
C ASP A 183 -9.25 -13.68 16.55
N ALA A 184 -8.17 -12.93 16.73
CA ALA A 184 -7.97 -12.12 17.93
C ALA A 184 -9.03 -11.03 18.12
N LYS A 185 -9.43 -10.34 17.04
CA LYS A 185 -10.42 -9.26 17.09
C LYS A 185 -11.83 -9.77 17.40
N PHE A 186 -12.17 -10.97 16.92
CA PHE A 186 -13.50 -11.56 17.07
C PHE A 186 -13.55 -12.78 17.99
N LYS A 187 -12.44 -13.13 18.66
CA LYS A 187 -12.39 -14.08 19.78
C LYS A 187 -13.24 -13.48 20.86
N THR A 188 -14.49 -13.89 20.89
CA THR A 188 -15.45 -13.60 21.93
C THR A 188 -14.77 -13.90 23.26
N LYS A 189 -14.39 -12.86 24.00
CA LYS A 189 -14.69 -12.91 25.42
C LYS A 189 -16.21 -12.99 25.46
N ARG A 190 -16.75 -14.22 25.50
CA ARG A 190 -17.83 -14.50 26.44
C ARG A 190 -17.25 -14.00 27.76
N LEU A 191 -17.50 -12.72 28.05
CA LEU A 191 -17.57 -12.32 29.43
C LEU A 191 -18.77 -13.13 29.91
N ASP A 192 -18.50 -14.34 30.38
CA ASP A 192 -19.33 -15.00 31.35
C ASP A 192 -19.36 -13.99 32.49
N ASN A 193 -20.34 -13.08 32.41
CA ASN A 193 -20.51 -11.99 33.33
C ASN A 193 -20.80 -12.69 34.67
N PRO A 194 -19.86 -12.73 35.63
CA PRO A 194 -20.06 -13.50 36.85
C PRO A 194 -21.12 -12.85 37.76
N HIS A 195 -21.56 -11.64 37.38
CA HIS A 195 -22.58 -10.89 38.08
C HIS A 195 -23.87 -10.93 37.26
N GLY A 196 -24.87 -11.61 37.83
CA GLY A 196 -26.18 -11.86 37.27
C GLY A 196 -26.98 -10.59 37.02
N TRP A 197 -26.71 -9.92 35.91
CA TRP A 197 -27.64 -8.97 35.32
C TRP A 197 -28.67 -9.75 34.50
N GLY A 198 -29.96 -9.56 34.84
CA GLY A 198 -31.08 -10.39 34.41
C GLY A 198 -31.21 -10.65 32.91
N ASN A 199 -31.90 -11.76 32.59
CA ASN A 199 -32.01 -12.38 31.27
C ASN A 199 -32.49 -11.46 30.13
N GLU A 200 -33.11 -10.33 30.43
CA GLU A 200 -33.78 -9.47 29.45
C GLU A 200 -32.81 -8.58 28.63
N ARG A 201 -31.64 -8.17 29.17
CA ARG A 201 -30.63 -7.42 28.37
C ARG A 201 -29.72 -8.31 27.54
N LYS A 202 -29.69 -9.62 27.81
CA LYS A 202 -28.88 -10.59 27.08
C LYS A 202 -29.44 -10.86 25.68
N LEU A 203 -30.76 -10.81 25.53
CA LEU A 203 -31.45 -10.90 24.24
C LEU A 203 -31.20 -9.67 23.34
N PHE A 204 -31.22 -8.46 23.92
CA PHE A 204 -30.98 -7.23 23.15
C PHE A 204 -29.56 -7.14 22.60
N TRP A 205 -28.53 -7.47 23.39
CA TRP A 205 -27.15 -7.46 22.89
C TRP A 205 -26.85 -8.60 21.92
N ASN A 206 -27.39 -9.81 22.11
CA ASN A 206 -27.16 -10.92 21.19
C ASN A 206 -27.79 -10.67 19.82
N PHE A 207 -28.94 -9.98 19.75
CA PHE A 207 -29.62 -9.69 18.49
C PHE A 207 -28.91 -8.60 17.67
N PHE A 208 -28.32 -7.58 18.29
CA PHE A 208 -27.68 -6.47 17.55
C PHE A 208 -26.15 -6.59 17.38
N SER A 209 -25.46 -7.48 18.11
CA SER A 209 -23.99 -7.54 18.10
C SER A 209 -23.36 -8.87 17.70
N GLY A 210 -24.14 -9.95 17.58
CA GLY A 210 -23.65 -11.26 17.13
C GLY A 210 -23.34 -11.29 15.63
N ASP A 211 -24.31 -10.86 14.81
CA ASP A 211 -24.21 -10.95 13.35
C ASP A 211 -23.15 -10.01 12.77
N SER A 212 -23.05 -8.77 13.27
CA SER A 212 -22.10 -7.78 12.74
C SER A 212 -20.63 -8.15 12.95
N ARG A 213 -20.30 -8.86 14.05
CA ARG A 213 -18.94 -9.32 14.34
C ARG A 213 -18.54 -10.50 13.47
N GLN A 214 -19.41 -11.50 13.33
CA GLN A 214 -19.14 -12.62 12.43
C GLN A 214 -19.08 -12.17 10.98
N GLU A 215 -19.95 -11.24 10.60
CA GLU A 215 -19.93 -10.67 9.26
C GLU A 215 -18.62 -9.90 8.99
N SER A 216 -18.14 -9.09 9.94
CA SER A 216 -16.83 -8.44 9.81
C SER A 216 -15.68 -9.45 9.72
N LYS A 217 -15.73 -10.56 10.48
CA LYS A 217 -14.75 -11.65 10.38
C LYS A 217 -14.76 -12.28 8.99
N ARG A 218 -15.96 -12.63 8.48
CA ARG A 218 -16.14 -13.18 7.14
C ARG A 218 -15.61 -12.23 6.08
N GLN A 219 -15.80 -10.92 6.24
CA GLN A 219 -15.29 -9.93 5.30
C GLN A 219 -13.76 -9.82 5.30
N ILE A 220 -13.10 -9.87 6.46
CA ILE A 220 -11.62 -9.92 6.52
C ILE A 220 -11.09 -11.16 5.81
N LEU A 221 -11.77 -12.29 5.98
CA LEU A 221 -11.36 -13.58 5.45
C LEU A 221 -11.89 -13.87 4.03
N GLY A 222 -12.62 -12.93 3.41
CA GLY A 222 -13.21 -13.11 2.08
C GLY A 222 -14.29 -14.19 1.99
N GLN A 223 -14.89 -14.63 3.11
CA GLN A 223 -15.87 -15.72 3.19
C GLN A 223 -17.30 -15.32 2.79
N PHE A 224 -17.44 -14.20 2.09
CA PHE A 224 -18.72 -13.70 1.56
C PHE A 224 -18.73 -13.62 0.03
N TYR A 225 -17.58 -13.86 -0.62
CA TYR A 225 -17.50 -13.92 -2.07
C TYR A 225 -17.90 -15.31 -2.59
N ASP A 226 -18.65 -15.32 -3.68
CA ASP A 226 -18.76 -16.49 -4.55
C ASP A 226 -17.56 -16.55 -5.51
N LYS A 227 -17.28 -17.74 -6.05
CA LYS A 227 -16.07 -17.98 -6.87
C LYS A 227 -15.94 -17.10 -8.12
N ASP A 228 -17.07 -16.64 -8.67
CA ASP A 228 -17.14 -15.86 -9.91
C ASP A 228 -17.28 -14.36 -9.63
N ASP A 229 -17.36 -13.98 -8.35
CA ASP A 229 -17.49 -12.57 -7.96
C ASP A 229 -16.22 -11.79 -8.25
N TRP A 230 -16.40 -10.49 -8.41
CA TRP A 230 -15.34 -9.53 -8.65
C TRP A 230 -15.31 -8.47 -7.56
N LEU A 231 -14.12 -8.08 -7.15
CA LEU A 231 -13.89 -6.89 -6.34
C LEU A 231 -13.17 -5.86 -7.20
N ILE A 232 -13.75 -4.68 -7.36
CA ILE A 232 -13.11 -3.51 -7.95
C ILE A 232 -12.59 -2.65 -6.81
N TYR A 233 -11.31 -2.33 -6.83
CA TYR A 233 -10.73 -1.33 -5.92
C TYR A 233 -10.14 -0.18 -6.71
N ASP A 234 -10.95 0.85 -6.83
CA ASP A 234 -10.71 1.97 -7.69
C ASP A 234 -10.74 3.26 -6.88
N ARG A 235 -9.81 3.33 -5.91
CA ARG A 235 -9.54 4.53 -5.13
C ARG A 235 -9.24 5.68 -6.08
N CYS A 236 -10.21 6.55 -6.24
CA CYS A 236 -10.11 7.72 -7.09
C CYS A 236 -9.41 8.83 -6.30
N GLN A 237 -8.16 9.11 -6.67
CA GLN A 237 -7.38 10.22 -6.14
C GLN A 237 -6.92 11.18 -7.25
N ILE A 238 -7.72 11.24 -8.33
CA ILE A 238 -7.49 12.19 -9.41
C ILE A 238 -7.55 13.59 -8.79
N LEU A 239 -6.51 14.40 -9.02
CA LEU A 239 -6.27 15.74 -8.47
C LEU A 239 -5.68 15.83 -7.05
N ASP A 240 -5.57 14.75 -6.28
CA ASP A 240 -5.05 14.81 -4.90
C ASP A 240 -3.69 14.11 -4.70
N HIS A 241 -3.35 13.10 -5.52
CA HIS A 241 -2.09 12.36 -5.38
C HIS A 241 -1.15 12.54 -6.57
N VAL A 242 0.17 12.62 -6.32
CA VAL A 242 1.21 12.84 -7.34
C VAL A 242 1.41 11.61 -8.24
N LEU A 243 1.31 10.42 -7.63
CA LEU A 243 1.74 9.16 -8.26
C LEU A 243 0.59 8.19 -8.53
N HIS A 244 -0.65 8.60 -8.23
CA HIS A 244 -1.80 7.74 -8.51
C HIS A 244 -2.47 8.18 -9.80
N GLY A 245 -2.81 7.19 -10.60
CA GLY A 245 -3.55 7.38 -11.83
C GLY A 245 -4.70 6.39 -11.92
N PHE A 246 -5.70 6.71 -12.72
CA PHE A 246 -6.92 5.93 -12.85
C PHE A 246 -7.06 5.39 -14.26
N GLY A 247 -7.18 4.07 -14.41
CA GLY A 247 -7.37 3.40 -15.70
C GLY A 247 -8.67 3.82 -16.35
N THR A 248 -8.70 3.93 -17.69
CA THR A 248 -9.92 4.29 -18.45
C THR A 248 -10.93 3.14 -18.52
N LEU A 249 -12.12 3.39 -19.10
CA LEU A 249 -13.19 2.39 -19.17
C LEU A 249 -12.78 1.05 -19.80
N SER A 250 -11.82 1.07 -20.73
CA SER A 250 -11.28 -0.14 -21.37
C SER A 250 -10.69 -1.14 -20.38
N VAL A 251 -10.22 -0.71 -19.20
CA VAL A 251 -9.71 -1.61 -18.15
C VAL A 251 -10.78 -2.55 -17.62
N TYR A 252 -12.04 -2.11 -17.60
CA TYR A 252 -13.17 -2.91 -17.14
C TYR A 252 -13.60 -3.96 -18.17
N ASP A 253 -13.00 -3.96 -19.36
CA ASP A 253 -13.27 -4.99 -20.37
C ASP A 253 -12.82 -6.39 -19.96
N GLU A 254 -11.91 -6.43 -18.97
CA GLU A 254 -11.39 -7.64 -18.35
C GLU A 254 -12.45 -8.37 -17.49
N ILE A 255 -13.53 -7.68 -17.11
CA ILE A 255 -14.68 -8.32 -16.47
C ILE A 255 -15.47 -9.08 -17.56
N PRO A 256 -15.73 -10.39 -17.39
CA PRO A 256 -16.46 -11.18 -18.38
C PRO A 256 -17.77 -10.52 -18.79
N SER A 257 -18.05 -10.41 -20.09
CA SER A 257 -19.29 -9.80 -20.61
C SER A 257 -20.54 -10.70 -20.45
N ASN A 258 -20.36 -11.92 -19.94
CA ASN A 258 -21.41 -12.91 -19.77
C ASN A 258 -21.33 -13.56 -18.38
N GLY A 259 -22.44 -14.15 -17.93
CA GLY A 259 -22.56 -14.76 -16.61
C GLY A 259 -23.47 -13.99 -15.65
N SER A 260 -23.63 -14.54 -14.45
CA SER A 260 -24.39 -13.96 -13.34
C SER A 260 -23.49 -14.02 -12.11
N PHE A 261 -22.95 -12.87 -11.71
CA PHE A 261 -22.03 -12.74 -10.59
C PHE A 261 -22.20 -11.36 -9.95
N THR A 262 -21.60 -11.18 -8.78
CA THR A 262 -21.61 -9.92 -8.05
C THR A 262 -20.31 -9.17 -8.26
N ILE A 263 -20.41 -7.88 -8.56
CA ILE A 263 -19.29 -6.94 -8.51
C ILE A 263 -19.40 -6.14 -7.23
N TYR A 264 -18.42 -6.31 -6.36
CA TYR A 264 -18.23 -5.46 -5.19
C TYR A 264 -17.37 -4.27 -5.57
N SER A 265 -17.88 -3.06 -5.37
CA SER A 265 -17.13 -1.82 -5.61
C SER A 265 -16.60 -1.27 -4.29
N LEU A 266 -15.27 -1.19 -4.15
CA LEU A 266 -14.59 -0.53 -3.05
C LEU A 266 -13.90 0.74 -3.58
N SER A 267 -14.71 1.79 -3.69
CA SER A 267 -14.35 3.11 -4.22
C SER A 267 -13.34 3.90 -3.37
N GLY A 268 -13.05 3.41 -2.15
CA GLY A 268 -12.16 4.05 -1.18
C GLY A 268 -12.77 5.32 -0.57
N ARG A 269 -11.99 5.99 0.30
CA ARG A 269 -12.35 7.30 0.83
C ARG A 269 -12.52 8.29 -0.31
N LYS A 270 -13.58 9.10 -0.27
CA LYS A 270 -13.78 10.28 -1.15
C LYS A 270 -12.70 11.34 -0.89
N GLU A 271 -11.46 11.02 -1.24
CA GLU A 271 -10.25 11.85 -1.03
C GLU A 271 -9.98 12.79 -2.20
N GLY A 272 -10.91 12.90 -3.16
CA GLY A 272 -10.83 13.85 -4.26
C GLY A 272 -11.39 15.23 -3.90
N LEU A 273 -10.89 16.27 -4.59
CA LEU A 273 -11.48 17.61 -4.59
C LEU A 273 -12.84 17.59 -5.33
N GLY A 274 -13.92 17.26 -4.62
CA GLY A 274 -15.31 17.36 -5.10
C GLY A 274 -15.90 16.09 -5.74
N TYR A 275 -17.03 16.24 -6.43
CA TYR A 275 -17.86 15.17 -7.01
C TYR A 275 -17.23 14.39 -8.18
N LEU A 276 -15.99 14.71 -8.60
CA LEU A 276 -15.35 14.11 -9.77
C LEU A 276 -15.30 12.58 -9.67
N CYS A 277 -14.92 12.06 -8.51
CA CYS A 277 -14.79 10.61 -8.30
C CYS A 277 -16.14 9.89 -8.30
N ASP A 278 -17.17 10.51 -7.71
CA ASP A 278 -18.53 9.96 -7.71
C ASP A 278 -19.04 9.81 -9.15
N GLU A 279 -18.84 10.83 -9.99
CA GLU A 279 -19.23 10.80 -11.41
C GLU A 279 -18.43 9.76 -12.21
N LEU A 280 -17.13 9.58 -11.94
CA LEU A 280 -16.32 8.52 -12.59
C LEU A 280 -16.79 7.12 -12.20
N HIS A 281 -17.16 6.91 -10.93
CA HIS A 281 -17.70 5.64 -10.44
C HIS A 281 -19.09 5.36 -11.02
N GLU A 282 -19.91 6.39 -11.23
CA GLU A 282 -21.20 6.28 -11.92
C GLU A 282 -21.01 5.91 -13.40
N ILE A 283 -20.16 6.63 -14.14
CA ILE A 283 -19.83 6.32 -15.54
C ILE A 283 -19.32 4.87 -15.68
N ARG A 284 -18.46 4.43 -14.76
CA ARG A 284 -18.00 3.04 -14.68
C ARG A 284 -19.16 2.06 -14.47
N ASN A 285 -20.00 2.33 -13.48
CA ASN A 285 -21.13 1.45 -13.15
C ASN A 285 -22.06 1.29 -14.34
N ASP A 286 -22.36 2.38 -15.05
CA ASP A 286 -23.20 2.37 -16.24
C ASP A 286 -22.56 1.62 -17.41
N TYR A 287 -21.25 1.81 -17.61
CA TYR A 287 -20.48 1.05 -18.59
C TYR A 287 -20.59 -0.46 -18.33
N ILE A 288 -20.32 -0.88 -17.09
CA ILE A 288 -20.40 -2.30 -16.69
C ILE A 288 -21.82 -2.83 -16.87
N ARG A 289 -22.86 -2.14 -16.37
CA ARG A 289 -24.27 -2.57 -16.52
C ARG A 289 -24.68 -2.71 -17.98
N SER A 290 -24.21 -1.82 -18.85
CA SER A 290 -24.53 -1.87 -20.28
C SER A 290 -23.94 -3.11 -20.97
N ARG A 291 -22.74 -3.53 -20.57
CA ARG A 291 -22.09 -4.77 -21.03
C ARG A 291 -22.64 -6.02 -20.34
N ASN A 292 -23.09 -5.88 -19.10
CA ASN A 292 -23.40 -6.97 -18.19
C ASN A 292 -24.77 -6.79 -17.51
N PRO A 293 -25.88 -6.97 -18.25
CA PRO A 293 -27.22 -6.70 -17.71
C PRO A 293 -27.62 -7.61 -16.54
N ASN A 294 -26.96 -8.77 -16.38
CA ASN A 294 -27.25 -9.74 -15.32
C ASN A 294 -26.33 -9.62 -14.09
N VAL A 295 -25.41 -8.66 -14.08
CA VAL A 295 -24.48 -8.48 -12.97
C VAL A 295 -25.07 -7.56 -11.91
N THR A 296 -24.93 -7.96 -10.65
CA THR A 296 -25.28 -7.10 -9.52
C THR A 296 -24.05 -6.32 -9.08
N ILE A 297 -24.13 -4.99 -9.07
CA ILE A 297 -23.06 -4.14 -8.53
C ILE A 297 -23.45 -3.71 -7.11
N LEU A 298 -22.64 -4.09 -6.13
CA LEU A 298 -22.79 -3.73 -4.72
C LEU A 298 -21.67 -2.77 -4.30
N GLU A 299 -22.05 -1.57 -3.90
CA GLU A 299 -21.10 -0.63 -3.29
C GLU A 299 -20.82 -1.03 -1.85
N LEU A 300 -19.57 -1.39 -1.58
CA LEU A 300 -19.13 -1.68 -0.23
C LEU A 300 -18.93 -0.36 0.50
N GLN A 301 -19.70 -0.17 1.57
CA GLN A 301 -19.48 0.95 2.48
C GLN A 301 -18.05 0.91 3.02
N GLU A 302 -17.47 2.10 3.14
CA GLU A 302 -16.15 2.28 3.74
C GLU A 302 -16.12 1.59 5.10
N SER A 303 -15.11 0.75 5.28
CA SER A 303 -14.97 -0.03 6.50
C SER A 303 -13.66 0.30 7.21
N ASN A 304 -13.29 -0.51 8.18
CA ASN A 304 -11.95 -0.44 8.74
C ASN A 304 -10.95 -0.90 7.66
N ARG A 305 -9.87 -0.14 7.44
CA ARG A 305 -8.78 -0.48 6.48
C ARG A 305 -8.34 -1.95 6.51
N ASN A 306 -8.32 -2.60 7.68
CA ASN A 306 -7.93 -4.00 7.80
C ASN A 306 -8.95 -4.95 7.14
N VAL A 307 -10.25 -4.62 7.23
CA VAL A 307 -11.33 -5.32 6.53
C VAL A 307 -11.18 -5.11 5.02
N ASP A 308 -10.96 -3.88 4.58
CA ASP A 308 -10.72 -3.58 3.16
C ASP A 308 -9.49 -4.31 2.60
N PHE A 309 -8.38 -4.37 3.34
CA PHE A 309 -7.23 -5.17 2.93
C PHE A 309 -7.55 -6.67 2.87
N GLY A 310 -8.30 -7.18 3.83
CA GLY A 310 -8.76 -8.56 3.83
C GLY A 310 -9.63 -8.90 2.63
N ARG A 311 -10.57 -8.01 2.28
CA ARG A 311 -11.40 -8.10 1.06
C ARG A 311 -10.53 -8.16 -0.18
N LEU A 312 -9.54 -7.27 -0.32
CA LEU A 312 -8.60 -7.26 -1.45
C LEU A 312 -7.75 -8.52 -1.53
N ALA A 313 -7.18 -8.97 -0.41
CA ALA A 313 -6.27 -10.11 -0.37
C ALA A 313 -6.98 -11.46 -0.59
N ASN A 314 -8.30 -11.52 -0.38
CA ASN A 314 -9.10 -12.74 -0.49
C ASN A 314 -10.16 -12.72 -1.60
N ALA A 315 -10.25 -11.64 -2.38
CA ALA A 315 -11.17 -11.57 -3.51
C ALA A 315 -10.85 -12.65 -4.56
N PRO A 316 -11.85 -13.39 -5.07
CA PRO A 316 -11.63 -14.44 -6.07
C PRO A 316 -11.19 -13.86 -7.42
N ASN A 317 -11.76 -12.71 -7.80
CA ASN A 317 -11.28 -11.90 -8.91
C ASN A 317 -11.14 -10.44 -8.42
N LEU A 318 -9.97 -9.86 -8.57
CA LEU A 318 -9.63 -8.51 -8.13
C LEU A 318 -9.25 -7.65 -9.33
N LEU A 319 -9.95 -6.54 -9.52
CA LEU A 319 -9.60 -5.51 -10.49
C LEU A 319 -9.08 -4.25 -9.77
N LEU A 320 -7.84 -3.86 -10.07
CA LEU A 320 -7.20 -2.65 -9.58
C LEU A 320 -6.98 -1.67 -10.75
N PRO A 321 -7.97 -0.84 -11.09
CA PRO A 321 -7.81 0.17 -12.13
C PRO A 321 -7.03 1.40 -11.63
N SER A 322 -6.72 1.50 -10.33
CA SER A 322 -5.95 2.62 -9.77
C SER A 322 -4.48 2.26 -9.58
N ALA A 323 -3.59 2.97 -10.26
CA ALA A 323 -2.14 2.83 -10.15
C ALA A 323 -1.61 3.48 -8.86
N GLY A 324 -0.58 2.89 -8.27
CA GLY A 324 0.30 3.57 -7.31
C GLY A 324 -0.02 3.37 -5.82
N SER A 325 -1.17 2.81 -5.45
CA SER A 325 -1.47 2.53 -4.04
C SER A 325 -0.67 1.34 -3.51
N THR A 326 0.31 1.61 -2.64
CA THR A 326 1.09 0.55 -2.00
C THR A 326 0.25 -0.50 -1.27
N TRP A 327 -0.84 -0.03 -0.65
CA TRP A 327 -1.80 -0.88 0.06
C TRP A 327 -2.46 -1.88 -0.89
N ALA A 328 -2.91 -1.39 -2.05
CA ALA A 328 -3.49 -2.22 -3.10
C ALA A 328 -2.46 -3.18 -3.70
N LEU A 329 -1.21 -2.72 -3.91
CA LEU A 329 -0.13 -3.58 -4.42
C LEU A 329 0.08 -4.80 -3.52
N TYR A 330 0.34 -4.59 -2.24
CA TYR A 330 0.64 -5.71 -1.35
C TYR A 330 -0.58 -6.63 -1.15
N ALA A 331 -1.79 -6.09 -1.18
CA ALA A 331 -3.00 -6.92 -1.19
C ALA A 331 -3.10 -7.77 -2.48
N ALA A 332 -2.79 -7.18 -3.65
CA ALA A 332 -2.75 -7.89 -4.93
C ALA A 332 -1.72 -9.02 -4.95
N LEU A 333 -0.52 -8.76 -4.43
CA LEU A 333 0.54 -9.77 -4.33
C LEU A 333 0.14 -10.90 -3.37
N ALA A 334 -0.54 -10.56 -2.27
CA ALA A 334 -1.07 -11.53 -1.31
C ALA A 334 -2.27 -12.35 -1.84
N ASN A 335 -2.96 -11.85 -2.85
CA ASN A 335 -4.13 -12.51 -3.44
C ASN A 335 -3.72 -13.72 -4.31
N VAL A 336 -4.44 -14.85 -4.18
CA VAL A 336 -4.28 -16.04 -5.04
C VAL A 336 -5.39 -16.27 -6.05
N GLY A 337 -6.49 -15.54 -5.96
CA GLY A 337 -7.49 -15.43 -7.01
C GLY A 337 -6.94 -14.74 -8.25
N GLY A 338 -7.80 -14.53 -9.25
CA GLY A 338 -7.46 -13.73 -10.42
C GLY A 338 -7.22 -12.28 -10.01
N VAL A 339 -6.10 -11.69 -10.43
CA VAL A 339 -5.79 -10.28 -10.20
C VAL A 339 -5.52 -9.64 -11.56
N VAL A 340 -6.24 -8.57 -11.84
CA VAL A 340 -6.03 -7.70 -12.98
C VAL A 340 -5.72 -6.31 -12.46
N MET A 341 -4.61 -5.71 -12.90
CA MET A 341 -4.24 -4.37 -12.45
C MET A 341 -3.63 -3.54 -13.56
N VAL A 342 -3.83 -2.23 -13.48
CA VAL A 342 -3.06 -1.28 -14.30
C VAL A 342 -1.62 -1.17 -13.77
N PRO A 343 -0.67 -0.72 -14.61
CA PRO A 343 0.71 -0.59 -14.18
C PRO A 343 0.85 0.45 -13.08
N PHE A 344 1.57 0.10 -12.01
CA PHE A 344 1.89 1.06 -10.93
C PHE A 344 2.84 2.17 -11.42
N ARG A 345 3.63 1.86 -12.45
CA ARG A 345 4.40 2.83 -13.25
C ARG A 345 4.39 2.41 -14.72
N THR A 346 4.28 3.40 -15.60
CA THR A 346 4.27 3.21 -17.06
C THR A 346 5.64 2.89 -17.66
N ASP A 347 6.73 3.24 -16.98
CA ASP A 347 8.10 3.07 -17.51
C ASP A 347 8.67 1.65 -17.34
N ASN A 348 7.91 0.72 -16.74
CA ASN A 348 8.44 -0.56 -16.27
C ASN A 348 7.92 -1.78 -17.06
N HIS A 349 8.06 -1.76 -18.39
CA HIS A 349 7.56 -2.79 -19.32
C HIS A 349 8.15 -4.20 -19.14
N ARG A 350 9.29 -4.37 -18.44
CA ARG A 350 10.04 -5.64 -18.40
C ARG A 350 9.51 -6.69 -17.41
N LEU A 351 8.40 -6.41 -16.71
CA LEU A 351 8.09 -7.11 -15.46
C LEU A 351 6.95 -8.13 -15.52
N SER A 352 6.10 -8.08 -16.54
CA SER A 352 4.96 -9.01 -16.67
C SER A 352 5.39 -10.48 -16.74
N SER A 353 6.54 -10.77 -17.36
CA SER A 353 7.03 -12.14 -17.57
C SER A 353 7.38 -12.93 -16.31
N LYS A 354 7.46 -12.27 -15.14
CA LYS A 354 7.88 -12.91 -13.88
C LYS A 354 6.78 -12.99 -12.82
N LEU A 355 5.65 -12.32 -13.04
CA LEU A 355 4.53 -12.39 -12.10
C LEU A 355 3.87 -13.77 -12.16
N PRO A 356 3.29 -14.26 -11.04
CA PRO A 356 2.45 -15.44 -11.04
C PRO A 356 1.36 -15.35 -12.10
N SER A 357 0.99 -16.48 -12.71
CA SER A 357 -0.01 -16.53 -13.78
C SER A 357 -1.40 -16.01 -13.38
N ASN A 358 -1.69 -15.94 -12.08
CA ASN A 358 -2.93 -15.36 -11.57
C ASN A 358 -2.91 -13.83 -11.51
N ILE A 359 -1.78 -13.17 -11.81
CA ILE A 359 -1.64 -11.71 -11.81
C ILE A 359 -1.38 -11.21 -13.23
N LYS A 360 -2.36 -10.50 -13.80
CA LYS A 360 -2.31 -9.85 -15.10
C LYS A 360 -2.11 -8.35 -14.92
N VAL A 361 -1.03 -7.82 -15.51
CA VAL A 361 -0.78 -6.36 -15.56
C VAL A 361 -1.12 -5.86 -16.96
N LEU A 362 -2.05 -4.92 -17.05
CA LEU A 362 -2.50 -4.33 -18.31
C LEU A 362 -1.50 -3.27 -18.79
N GLN A 363 -0.37 -3.70 -19.35
CA GLN A 363 0.72 -2.81 -19.75
C GLN A 363 0.31 -1.72 -20.76
N ASN A 364 -0.75 -1.98 -21.54
CA ASN A 364 -1.27 -1.07 -22.56
C ASN A 364 -2.51 -0.31 -22.09
N ALA A 365 -2.88 -0.39 -20.80
CA ALA A 365 -4.00 0.37 -20.27
C ALA A 365 -3.67 1.86 -20.28
N THR A 366 -4.63 2.67 -20.72
CA THR A 366 -4.54 4.12 -20.56
C THR A 366 -4.82 4.49 -19.11
N VAL A 367 -3.93 5.29 -18.51
CA VAL A 367 -4.03 5.74 -17.12
C VAL A 367 -4.10 7.26 -17.08
N ILE A 368 -5.17 7.78 -16.47
CA ILE A 368 -5.40 9.19 -16.21
C ILE A 368 -4.62 9.60 -14.97
N TYR A 369 -3.53 10.31 -15.18
CA TYR A 369 -2.72 10.87 -14.09
C TYR A 369 -3.30 12.18 -13.58
N ASN A 370 -2.85 12.61 -12.39
CA ASN A 370 -3.21 13.92 -11.89
C ASN A 370 -2.59 15.04 -12.76
N PRO A 371 -3.37 15.78 -13.57
CA PRO A 371 -2.83 16.84 -14.42
C PRO A 371 -2.18 17.98 -13.64
N LYS A 372 -2.53 18.21 -12.36
CA LYS A 372 -1.86 19.23 -11.52
C LYS A 372 -0.38 18.94 -11.30
N LEU A 373 -0.01 17.67 -11.35
CA LEU A 373 1.29 17.18 -10.92
C LEU A 373 2.05 16.48 -12.06
N HIS A 374 1.32 16.02 -13.09
CA HIS A 374 1.86 15.35 -14.26
C HIS A 374 1.74 16.22 -15.53
N LYS A 375 2.74 17.07 -15.76
CA LYS A 375 2.74 18.08 -16.85
C LYS A 375 2.49 17.51 -18.24
N GLU A 376 3.09 16.35 -18.56
CA GLU A 376 2.88 15.72 -19.87
C GLU A 376 1.42 15.30 -20.08
N PHE A 377 0.77 14.83 -19.02
CA PHE A 377 -0.63 14.44 -19.10
C PHE A 377 -1.55 15.67 -19.19
N ALA A 378 -1.24 16.72 -18.43
CA ALA A 378 -1.95 18.00 -18.56
C ALA A 378 -1.87 18.56 -19.99
N LYS A 379 -0.69 18.48 -20.61
CA LYS A 379 -0.48 18.91 -22.00
C LYS A 379 -1.27 18.06 -23.00
N LEU A 380 -1.33 16.74 -22.79
CA LEU A 380 -2.14 15.83 -23.63
C LEU A 380 -3.63 16.18 -23.57
N LEU A 381 -4.13 16.61 -22.41
CA LEU A 381 -5.50 17.10 -22.24
C LEU A 381 -5.72 18.54 -22.73
N GLY A 382 -4.68 19.20 -23.25
CA GLY A 382 -4.76 20.58 -23.72
C GLY A 382 -4.83 21.63 -22.60
N PHE A 383 -4.41 21.29 -21.37
CA PHE A 383 -4.32 22.27 -20.29
C PHE A 383 -3.08 23.14 -20.44
N SER A 384 -3.28 24.45 -20.64
CA SER A 384 -2.21 25.46 -20.61
C SER A 384 -1.75 25.80 -19.18
N ASP A 385 -2.64 25.62 -18.19
CA ASP A 385 -2.39 25.73 -16.75
C ASP A 385 -2.97 24.50 -16.03
N PRO A 386 -2.18 23.77 -15.22
CA PRO A 386 -2.67 22.62 -14.46
C PRO A 386 -3.87 22.92 -13.53
N GLN A 387 -4.10 24.18 -13.14
CA GLN A 387 -5.28 24.57 -12.36
C GLN A 387 -6.60 24.45 -13.16
N TYR A 388 -6.55 24.45 -14.50
CA TYR A 388 -7.76 24.26 -15.32
C TYR A 388 -8.44 22.93 -15.08
N ALA A 389 -7.70 21.90 -14.62
CA ALA A 389 -8.25 20.59 -14.31
C ALA A 389 -9.37 20.61 -13.25
N THR A 390 -9.41 21.64 -12.39
CA THR A 390 -10.50 21.81 -11.40
C THR A 390 -11.71 22.59 -11.90
N THR A 391 -11.64 23.20 -13.08
CA THR A 391 -12.78 23.93 -13.69
C THR A 391 -13.80 22.96 -14.28
N PRO A 392 -15.08 23.35 -14.48
CA PRO A 392 -16.07 22.50 -15.14
C PRO A 392 -15.61 21.95 -16.50
N LYS A 393 -15.01 22.80 -17.35
CA LYS A 393 -14.44 22.39 -18.64
C LYS A 393 -13.29 21.39 -18.48
N GLY A 394 -12.42 21.60 -17.48
CA GLY A 394 -11.33 20.66 -17.21
C GLY A 394 -11.81 19.30 -16.72
N LYS A 395 -12.88 19.27 -15.92
CA LYS A 395 -13.54 18.04 -15.50
C LYS A 395 -14.18 17.31 -16.68
N GLU A 396 -14.84 18.03 -17.59
CA GLU A 396 -15.42 17.42 -18.80
C GLU A 396 -14.35 16.75 -19.67
N LEU A 397 -13.20 17.41 -19.87
CA LEU A 397 -12.06 16.81 -20.58
C LEU A 397 -11.52 15.55 -19.88
N LEU A 398 -11.54 15.51 -18.55
CA LEU A 398 -11.17 14.31 -17.80
C LEU A 398 -12.21 13.20 -17.99
N PHE A 399 -13.50 13.50 -17.99
CA PHE A 399 -14.56 12.52 -18.26
C PHE A 399 -14.50 11.99 -19.69
N ASP A 400 -14.29 12.87 -20.68
CA ASP A 400 -14.15 12.48 -22.07
C ASP A 400 -12.95 11.57 -22.26
N CYS A 401 -11.82 11.87 -21.63
CA CYS A 401 -10.66 10.99 -21.67
C CYS A 401 -10.91 9.68 -20.92
N TYR A 402 -11.61 9.70 -19.80
CA TYR A 402 -11.99 8.48 -19.07
C TYR A 402 -12.83 7.52 -19.91
N ARG A 403 -13.68 8.07 -20.80
CA ARG A 403 -14.51 7.30 -21.72
C ARG A 403 -13.78 6.84 -22.98
N ASN A 404 -12.90 7.69 -23.54
CA ASN A 404 -12.45 7.55 -24.93
C ASN A 404 -10.93 7.46 -25.12
N CYS A 405 -10.13 7.72 -24.09
CA CYS A 405 -8.73 7.34 -24.06
C CYS A 405 -8.61 5.85 -23.63
#